data_AF-A0A2N0NF37-F1
#
_entry.id   AF-A0A2N0NF37-F1
#
_cell.length_a   1.000
_cell.length_b   1.000
_cell.length_c   1.000
_cell.angle_alpha   90.00
_cell.angle_beta   90.00
_cell.angle_gamma   90.00
#
_symmetry.space_group_name_H-M   'P 1'
#
loop_
_entity.id
_entity.type
_entity.pdbx_description
1 polymer ?
#
loop_
_entity_poly.entity_id
_entity_poly.type
_entity_poly.pdbx_seq_one_letter_code
_entity_poly.pdbx_strand_id
1 'polypeptide(L)'
;MKIQRLIEEIPTIEQMKKSSYEIYQDFKCVFCYKKKEDFHHVWTCRHNRKILKQIIKRTIDKLIRLLKEYGATVDENKILTDINKFDIFFPKFRKDKFNFIDLIKGIFPKQLYDYIEKLEVIGKKNIVSLGTELLQYVMDETKQHIWLPRCEKLKIIEKRHGITEKDKKKSDSNVGKEKQEDILQRPINLFGRYEDLEGVKEYILFGKEILDFTVVVNRVGKI
;
A
#
# COMPACT_ATOMS: atom_id res chain seq x y z
N MET A 1 1.72 -5.72 8.38
CA MET A 1 1.98 -4.85 7.21
C MET A 1 1.01 -5.05 6.04
N LYS A 2 0.48 -6.24 5.71
CA LYS A 2 -0.46 -6.41 4.57
C LYS A 2 -1.70 -5.50 4.70
N ILE A 3 -2.43 -5.64 5.81
CA ILE A 3 -3.61 -4.81 6.12
C ILE A 3 -3.24 -3.33 6.17
N GLN A 4 -2.17 -2.97 6.88
CA GLN A 4 -1.71 -1.56 6.98
C GLN A 4 -1.40 -0.92 5.62
N ARG A 5 -0.92 -1.69 4.62
CA ARG A 5 -0.72 -1.15 3.28
C ARG A 5 -2.03 -0.96 2.54
N LEU A 6 -2.96 -1.90 2.67
CA LEU A 6 -4.28 -1.83 2.05
C LEU A 6 -5.06 -0.59 2.50
N ILE A 7 -5.05 -0.30 3.80
CA ILE A 7 -5.73 0.87 4.39
C ILE A 7 -4.84 2.12 4.44
N GLU A 8 -3.63 2.07 3.88
CA GLU A 8 -2.66 3.17 3.81
C GLU A 8 -2.08 3.68 5.17
N GLU A 9 -2.28 2.95 6.26
CA GLU A 9 -1.89 3.30 7.64
C GLU A 9 -0.52 2.74 8.07
N ILE A 10 0.43 2.59 7.14
CA ILE A 10 1.85 2.33 7.50
C ILE A 10 2.47 3.60 8.14
N PRO A 11 3.50 3.48 9.00
CA PRO A 11 4.05 4.60 9.76
C PRO A 11 4.91 5.55 8.90
N THR A 12 4.26 6.21 7.94
CA THR A 12 4.78 7.36 7.18
C THR A 12 4.92 8.57 8.10
N ILE A 13 5.63 9.62 7.69
CA ILE A 13 5.75 10.82 8.55
C ILE A 13 4.39 11.44 8.83
N GLU A 14 3.52 11.55 7.82
CA GLU A 14 2.18 12.10 8.04
C GLU A 14 1.33 11.19 8.95
N GLN A 15 1.55 9.86 8.90
CA GLN A 15 0.92 8.95 9.85
C GLN A 15 1.46 9.11 11.27
N MET A 16 2.77 9.28 11.44
CA MET A 16 3.40 9.45 12.74
C MET A 16 2.98 10.76 13.43
N LYS A 17 2.70 11.81 12.64
CA LYS A 17 2.12 13.07 13.16
C LYS A 17 0.75 12.90 13.82
N LYS A 18 -0.02 11.87 13.44
CA LYS A 18 -1.33 11.58 14.08
C LYS A 18 -1.18 11.07 15.52
N SER A 19 -0.04 10.47 15.88
CA SER A 19 0.22 9.92 17.22
C SER A 19 1.22 10.74 18.03
N SER A 20 2.09 11.50 17.36
CA SER A 20 3.16 12.29 17.99
C SER A 20 3.47 13.52 17.14
N TYR A 21 2.53 14.46 17.10
CA TYR A 21 2.62 15.67 16.29
C TYR A 21 3.83 16.50 16.68
N GLU A 22 4.07 16.74 17.97
CA GLU A 22 5.15 17.63 18.42
C GLU A 22 6.55 17.16 17.98
N ILE A 23 6.76 15.85 17.93
CA ILE A 23 8.02 15.24 17.49
C ILE A 23 8.23 15.40 15.99
N TYR A 24 7.17 15.22 15.19
CA TYR A 24 7.27 15.08 13.75
C TYR A 24 6.69 16.25 12.95
N GLN A 25 6.14 17.29 13.58
CA GLN A 25 5.44 18.41 12.92
C GLN A 25 6.22 19.00 11.74
N ASP A 26 7.53 19.22 11.93
CA ASP A 26 8.42 19.80 10.93
C ASP A 26 9.01 18.79 9.96
N PHE A 27 8.77 17.49 10.19
CA PHE A 27 9.33 16.45 9.36
C PHE A 27 8.63 16.42 8.00
N LYS A 28 9.45 16.25 6.98
CA LYS A 28 9.08 15.98 5.58
C LYS A 28 9.62 14.60 5.21
N CYS A 29 9.48 14.22 3.94
CA CYS A 29 10.04 12.98 3.44
C CYS A 29 11.53 12.83 3.76
N VAL A 30 11.88 11.68 4.33
CA VAL A 30 13.23 11.39 4.85
C VAL A 30 14.30 11.32 3.77
N PHE A 31 13.89 11.19 2.51
CA PHE A 31 14.77 11.17 1.35
C PHE A 31 14.76 12.48 0.57
N CYS A 32 13.59 13.03 0.27
CA CYS A 32 13.53 14.21 -0.60
C CYS A 32 13.64 15.53 0.16
N TYR A 33 13.30 15.54 1.45
CA TYR A 33 13.24 16.71 2.34
C TYR A 33 12.37 17.86 1.84
N LYS A 34 11.52 17.62 0.83
CA LYS A 34 10.76 18.67 0.12
C LYS A 34 9.26 18.54 0.31
N LYS A 35 8.71 17.33 0.15
CA LYS A 35 7.27 17.07 0.21
C LYS A 35 6.91 16.37 1.53
N LYS A 36 5.64 16.50 1.92
CA LYS A 36 5.01 15.65 2.94
C LYS A 36 5.22 14.18 2.56
N GLU A 37 5.44 13.33 3.54
CA GLU A 37 5.58 11.89 3.33
C GLU A 37 4.30 11.19 3.76
N ASP A 38 3.34 11.20 2.85
CA ASP A 38 2.14 10.35 2.91
C ASP A 38 2.42 8.96 2.30
N PHE A 39 1.42 8.08 2.35
CA PHE A 39 1.51 6.73 1.79
C PHE A 39 2.01 6.71 0.33
N HIS A 40 1.43 7.56 -0.52
CA HIS A 40 1.75 7.58 -1.94
C HIS A 40 3.16 8.12 -2.19
N HIS A 41 3.60 9.11 -1.41
CA HIS A 41 4.89 9.74 -1.54
C HIS A 41 6.05 8.80 -1.18
N VAL A 42 5.87 7.90 -0.20
CA VAL A 42 6.89 6.89 0.15
C VAL A 42 7.35 6.14 -1.11
N TRP A 43 6.41 5.71 -1.94
CA TRP A 43 6.71 4.92 -3.15
C TRP A 43 7.10 5.80 -4.34
N THR A 44 6.47 6.98 -4.49
CA THR A 44 6.64 7.86 -5.67
C THR A 44 7.71 8.94 -5.49
N CYS A 45 8.37 8.98 -4.33
CA CYS A 45 9.44 9.92 -4.03
C CYS A 45 10.49 9.93 -5.15
N ARG A 46 11.01 11.12 -5.48
CA ARG A 46 12.03 11.29 -6.52
C ARG A 46 13.25 10.37 -6.33
N HIS A 47 13.59 10.06 -5.08
CA HIS A 47 14.68 9.16 -4.71
C HIS A 47 14.39 7.71 -5.18
N ASN A 48 13.14 7.27 -5.04
CA ASN A 48 12.72 5.90 -5.31
C ASN A 48 12.33 5.65 -6.76
N ARG A 49 12.27 6.68 -7.63
CA ARG A 49 11.80 6.52 -9.03
C ARG A 49 12.54 5.43 -9.82
N LYS A 50 13.88 5.41 -9.74
CA LYS A 50 14.69 4.39 -10.45
C LYS A 50 14.47 3.00 -9.84
N ILE A 51 14.38 2.92 -8.51
CA ILE A 51 14.14 1.68 -7.77
C ILE A 51 12.77 1.10 -8.14
N LEU A 52 11.71 1.92 -8.10
CA LEU A 52 10.35 1.51 -8.44
C LEU A 52 10.26 1.03 -9.89
N LYS A 53 10.93 1.71 -10.84
CA LYS A 53 11.00 1.26 -12.24
C LYS A 53 11.66 -0.12 -12.37
N GLN A 54 12.69 -0.41 -11.58
CA GLN A 54 13.33 -1.73 -11.56
C GLN A 54 12.41 -2.80 -10.94
N ILE A 55 11.73 -2.48 -9.84
CA ILE A 55 10.74 -3.38 -9.22
C ILE A 55 9.64 -3.73 -10.21
N ILE A 56 9.06 -2.73 -10.91
CA ILE A 56 8.04 -2.95 -11.94
C ILE A 56 8.53 -3.95 -13.00
N LYS A 57 9.75 -3.76 -13.52
CA LYS A 57 10.33 -4.67 -14.51
C LYS A 57 10.43 -6.10 -13.96
N ARG A 58 11.00 -6.27 -12.76
CA ARG A 58 11.13 -7.59 -12.12
C ARG A 58 9.78 -8.24 -11.82
N THR A 59 8.75 -7.44 -11.49
CA THR A 59 7.38 -7.92 -11.29
C THR A 59 6.79 -8.46 -12.59
N ILE A 60 6.98 -7.77 -13.72
CA ILE A 60 6.57 -8.28 -15.04
C ILE A 60 7.30 -9.60 -15.35
N ASP A 61 8.62 -9.65 -15.14
CA ASP A 61 9.42 -10.87 -15.35
C ASP A 61 8.92 -12.03 -14.45
N LYS A 62 8.56 -11.75 -13.19
CA LYS A 62 7.97 -12.76 -12.28
C LYS A 62 6.59 -13.21 -12.75
N LEU A 63 5.73 -12.31 -13.22
CA LEU A 63 4.43 -12.67 -13.78
C LEU A 63 4.58 -13.60 -14.99
N ILE A 64 5.52 -13.32 -15.91
CA ILE A 64 5.79 -14.19 -17.06
C ILE A 64 6.26 -15.58 -16.60
N ARG A 65 7.20 -15.65 -15.64
CA ARG A 65 7.64 -16.93 -15.06
C ARG A 65 6.50 -17.72 -14.44
N LEU A 66 5.66 -17.07 -13.64
CA LEU A 66 4.48 -17.70 -13.04
C LEU A 66 3.54 -18.23 -14.10
N LEU A 67 3.22 -17.46 -15.14
CA LEU A 67 2.35 -17.92 -16.22
C LEU A 67 2.88 -19.21 -16.85
N LYS A 68 4.19 -19.31 -17.10
CA LYS A 68 4.83 -20.52 -17.62
C LYS A 68 4.78 -21.69 -16.64
N GLU A 69 5.07 -21.46 -15.36
CA GLU A 69 4.99 -22.47 -14.29
C GLU A 69 3.57 -23.06 -14.19
N TYR A 70 2.54 -22.24 -14.42
CA TYR A 70 1.14 -22.65 -14.45
C TYR A 70 0.67 -23.21 -15.81
N GLY A 71 1.59 -23.44 -16.77
CA GLY A 71 1.31 -24.14 -18.02
C GLY A 71 0.93 -23.25 -19.21
N ALA A 72 1.07 -21.93 -19.11
CA ALA A 72 0.86 -21.05 -20.26
C ALA A 72 1.97 -21.26 -21.30
N THR A 73 1.58 -21.64 -22.51
CA THR A 73 2.48 -21.84 -23.68
C THR A 73 2.61 -20.58 -24.54
N VAL A 74 2.20 -19.43 -24.01
CA VAL A 74 2.17 -18.16 -24.74
C VAL A 74 3.57 -17.60 -24.94
N ASP A 75 3.83 -17.05 -26.13
CA ASP A 75 5.07 -16.33 -26.44
C ASP A 75 5.31 -15.17 -25.46
N GLU A 76 6.50 -15.13 -24.86
CA GLU A 76 6.91 -14.09 -23.90
C GLU A 76 6.81 -12.69 -24.50
N ASN A 77 7.16 -12.52 -25.78
CA ASN A 77 7.11 -11.22 -26.44
C ASN A 77 5.66 -10.71 -26.57
N LYS A 78 4.73 -11.61 -26.85
CA LYS A 78 3.29 -11.31 -26.87
C LYS A 78 2.80 -10.93 -25.48
N ILE A 79 3.14 -11.72 -24.46
CA ILE A 79 2.77 -11.41 -23.06
C ILE A 79 3.32 -10.04 -22.66
N LEU A 80 4.59 -9.77 -22.92
CA LEU A 80 5.23 -8.50 -22.58
C LEU A 80 4.55 -7.32 -23.29
N THR A 81 4.21 -7.48 -24.57
CA THR A 81 3.50 -6.47 -25.35
C THR A 81 2.12 -6.16 -24.77
N ASP A 82 1.37 -7.19 -24.38
CA ASP A 82 0.03 -7.02 -23.80
C ASP A 82 0.09 -6.46 -22.38
N ILE A 83 1.00 -6.96 -21.54
CA ILE A 83 1.19 -6.49 -20.16
C ILE A 83 1.60 -5.02 -20.12
N ASN A 84 2.47 -4.57 -21.04
CA ASN A 84 2.91 -3.18 -21.11
C ASN A 84 1.78 -2.19 -21.45
N LYS A 85 0.62 -2.66 -21.95
CA LYS A 85 -0.56 -1.83 -22.16
C LYS A 85 -1.32 -1.54 -20.86
N PHE A 86 -1.10 -2.32 -19.80
CA PHE A 86 -1.82 -2.14 -18.54
C PHE A 86 -1.28 -0.96 -17.74
N ASP A 87 -2.20 -0.07 -17.36
CA ASP A 87 -1.92 1.14 -16.60
C ASP A 87 -1.17 0.86 -15.27
N ILE A 88 -1.40 -0.31 -14.68
CA ILE A 88 -0.80 -0.75 -13.41
C ILE A 88 0.73 -0.86 -13.47
N PHE A 89 1.30 -1.15 -14.63
CA PHE A 89 2.75 -1.26 -14.83
C PHE A 89 3.37 0.03 -15.37
N PHE A 90 2.58 1.08 -15.57
CA PHE A 90 3.11 2.37 -15.98
C PHE A 90 3.94 3.00 -14.84
N PRO A 91 5.19 3.42 -15.08
CA PRO A 91 6.11 3.85 -14.02
C PRO A 91 5.79 5.22 -13.42
N LYS A 92 4.81 5.95 -13.97
CA LYS A 92 4.39 7.26 -13.46
C LYS A 92 2.99 7.17 -12.86
N PHE A 93 2.81 7.84 -11.73
CA PHE A 93 1.53 7.94 -11.06
C PHE A 93 0.52 8.76 -11.89
N ARG A 94 -0.71 8.24 -12.04
CA ARG A 94 -1.87 8.89 -12.66
C ARG A 94 -3.07 8.73 -11.74
N LYS A 95 -3.67 9.84 -11.30
CA LYS A 95 -4.69 9.85 -10.24
C LYS A 95 -6.00 9.13 -10.64
N ASP A 96 -6.31 9.09 -11.92
CA ASP A 96 -7.55 8.58 -12.50
C ASP A 96 -7.44 7.13 -13.02
N LYS A 97 -6.29 6.48 -12.85
CA LYS A 97 -6.00 5.12 -13.31
C LYS A 97 -5.46 4.26 -12.18
N PHE A 98 -5.55 2.95 -12.36
CA PHE A 98 -4.79 2.02 -11.52
C PHE A 98 -3.28 2.24 -11.73
N ASN A 99 -2.53 2.24 -10.64
CA ASN A 99 -1.09 2.44 -10.62
C ASN A 99 -0.41 1.29 -9.90
N PHE A 100 0.89 1.13 -10.10
CA PHE A 100 1.66 0.12 -9.39
C PHE A 100 1.51 0.20 -7.85
N ILE A 101 1.22 1.38 -7.30
CA ILE A 101 0.91 1.56 -5.87
C ILE A 101 -0.29 0.71 -5.42
N ASP A 102 -1.28 0.48 -6.28
CA ASP A 102 -2.43 -0.37 -5.94
C ASP A 102 -2.02 -1.84 -5.79
N LEU A 103 -1.04 -2.32 -6.58
CA LEU A 103 -0.40 -3.63 -6.32
C LEU A 103 0.34 -3.64 -4.97
N ILE A 104 1.01 -2.54 -4.61
CA ILE A 104 1.69 -2.40 -3.30
C ILE A 104 0.68 -2.48 -2.14
N LYS A 105 -0.55 -1.97 -2.34
CA LYS A 105 -1.67 -2.09 -1.39
C LYS A 105 -2.22 -3.52 -1.30
N GLY A 106 -1.86 -4.42 -2.22
CA GLY A 106 -2.39 -5.78 -2.30
C GLY A 106 -3.63 -5.90 -3.17
N ILE A 107 -3.95 -4.90 -4.00
CA ILE A 107 -5.09 -4.93 -4.91
C ILE A 107 -4.67 -5.57 -6.22
N PHE A 108 -5.29 -6.69 -6.59
CA PHE A 108 -5.06 -7.34 -7.88
C PHE A 108 -6.04 -6.78 -8.93
N PRO A 109 -5.57 -6.16 -10.03
CA PRO A 109 -6.45 -5.59 -11.04
C PRO A 109 -7.28 -6.64 -11.78
N LYS A 110 -8.59 -6.40 -11.92
CA LYS A 110 -9.47 -7.25 -12.73
C LYS A 110 -8.98 -7.42 -14.17
N GLN A 111 -8.39 -6.37 -14.76
CA GLN A 111 -7.82 -6.45 -16.11
C GLN A 111 -6.72 -7.52 -16.24
N LEU A 112 -5.90 -7.70 -15.19
CA LEU A 112 -4.91 -8.78 -15.16
C LEU A 112 -5.58 -10.13 -14.99
N TYR A 113 -6.56 -10.23 -14.09
CA TYR A 113 -7.33 -11.47 -13.92
C TYR A 113 -7.96 -11.93 -15.24
N ASP A 114 -8.70 -11.05 -15.91
CA ASP A 114 -9.39 -11.34 -17.17
C ASP A 114 -8.41 -11.70 -18.29
N TYR A 115 -7.23 -11.05 -18.30
CA TYR A 115 -6.17 -11.38 -19.26
C TYR A 115 -5.64 -12.81 -19.04
N ILE A 116 -5.39 -13.20 -17.79
CA ILE A 116 -4.89 -14.53 -17.45
C ILE A 116 -5.95 -15.59 -17.72
N GLU A 117 -7.22 -15.31 -17.40
CA GLU A 117 -8.35 -16.22 -17.66
C GLU A 117 -8.51 -16.51 -19.16
N LYS A 118 -8.34 -15.49 -20.02
CA LYS A 118 -8.38 -15.63 -21.48
C LYS A 118 -7.25 -16.47 -22.08
N LEU A 119 -6.22 -16.80 -21.30
CA LEU A 119 -5.19 -17.73 -21.78
C LEU A 119 -5.71 -19.17 -21.85
N GLU A 120 -6.89 -19.47 -21.28
CA GLU A 120 -7.61 -20.76 -21.29
C GLU A 120 -6.82 -22.00 -20.80
N VAL A 121 -5.60 -21.78 -20.34
CA VAL A 121 -4.66 -22.80 -19.82
C VAL A 121 -4.63 -22.87 -18.29
N ILE A 122 -5.12 -21.84 -17.60
CA ILE A 122 -5.01 -21.70 -16.14
C ILE A 122 -6.40 -21.71 -15.52
N GLY A 123 -6.71 -22.75 -14.73
CA GLY A 123 -7.97 -22.82 -13.99
C GLY A 123 -8.13 -21.70 -12.95
N LYS A 124 -9.36 -21.27 -12.66
CA LYS A 124 -9.64 -20.11 -11.78
C LYS A 124 -8.92 -20.13 -10.43
N LYS A 125 -8.84 -21.28 -9.76
CA LYS A 125 -8.11 -21.45 -8.48
C LYS A 125 -6.61 -21.14 -8.65
N ASN A 126 -6.02 -21.53 -9.77
CA ASN A 126 -4.62 -21.29 -10.09
C ASN A 126 -4.36 -19.80 -10.37
N ILE A 127 -5.32 -19.07 -10.96
CA ILE A 127 -5.21 -17.61 -11.15
C ILE A 127 -5.15 -16.89 -9.79
N VAL A 128 -5.97 -17.31 -8.82
CA VAL A 128 -5.95 -16.74 -7.46
C VAL A 128 -4.62 -17.01 -6.77
N SER A 129 -4.09 -18.24 -6.87
CA SER A 129 -2.77 -18.58 -6.32
C SER A 129 -1.65 -17.77 -6.98
N LEU A 130 -1.64 -17.67 -8.31
CA LEU A 130 -0.70 -16.87 -9.07
C LEU A 130 -0.75 -15.39 -8.67
N GLY A 131 -1.95 -14.81 -8.58
CA GLY A 131 -2.15 -13.43 -8.16
C GLY A 131 -1.65 -13.19 -6.73
N THR A 132 -1.90 -14.14 -5.82
CA THR A 132 -1.42 -14.09 -4.44
C THR A 132 0.11 -14.11 -4.38
N GLU A 133 0.75 -14.98 -5.15
CA GLU A 133 2.21 -15.07 -5.21
C GLU A 133 2.83 -13.80 -5.81
N LEU A 134 2.24 -13.25 -6.87
CA LEU A 134 2.70 -12.01 -7.48
C LEU A 134 2.59 -10.82 -6.50
N LEU A 135 1.47 -10.71 -5.79
CA LEU A 135 1.28 -9.65 -4.78
C LEU A 135 2.27 -9.80 -3.62
N GLN A 136 2.52 -11.03 -3.17
CA GLN A 136 3.53 -11.30 -2.15
C GLN A 136 4.93 -10.86 -2.64
N TYR A 137 5.28 -11.18 -3.88
CA TYR A 137 6.53 -10.74 -4.50
C TYR A 137 6.66 -9.21 -4.57
N VAL A 138 5.62 -8.49 -5.03
CA VAL A 138 5.59 -7.01 -5.02
C VAL A 138 5.77 -6.47 -3.61
N MET A 139 5.14 -7.09 -2.62
CA MET A 139 5.26 -6.68 -1.24
C MET A 139 6.68 -6.80 -0.71
N ASP A 140 7.35 -7.90 -1.02
CA ASP A 140 8.71 -8.20 -0.56
C ASP A 140 9.73 -7.30 -1.26
N GLU A 141 9.65 -7.13 -2.58
CA GLU A 141 10.55 -6.23 -3.33
C GLU A 141 10.44 -4.78 -2.84
N THR A 142 9.21 -4.27 -2.64
CA THR A 142 8.99 -2.91 -2.14
C THR A 142 9.36 -2.76 -0.67
N LYS A 143 9.20 -3.82 0.13
CA LYS A 143 9.67 -3.84 1.51
C LYS A 143 11.20 -3.74 1.55
N GLN A 144 11.88 -4.60 0.81
CA GLN A 144 13.34 -4.72 0.81
C GLN A 144 14.03 -3.49 0.25
N HIS A 145 13.56 -2.96 -0.88
CA HIS A 145 14.28 -1.94 -1.63
C HIS A 145 13.82 -0.51 -1.37
N ILE A 146 12.65 -0.30 -0.75
CA ILE A 146 12.12 1.03 -0.47
C ILE A 146 11.81 1.21 1.02
N TRP A 147 10.99 0.34 1.59
CA TRP A 147 10.49 0.53 2.96
C TRP A 147 11.58 0.37 4.03
N LEU A 148 12.39 -0.70 3.99
CA LEU A 148 13.47 -0.90 4.94
C LEU A 148 14.54 0.20 4.86
N PRO A 149 15.04 0.60 3.66
CA PRO A 149 15.92 1.75 3.53
C PRO A 149 15.33 3.05 4.08
N ARG A 150 14.02 3.28 3.88
CA ARG A 150 13.30 4.41 4.48
C ARG A 150 13.35 4.35 6.00
N CYS A 151 13.06 3.19 6.60
CA CYS A 151 13.09 3.01 8.05
C CYS A 151 14.47 3.27 8.64
N GLU A 152 15.54 2.75 8.02
CA GLU A 152 16.91 3.02 8.46
C GLU A 152 17.28 4.51 8.32
N LYS A 153 16.84 5.15 7.24
CA LYS A 153 17.04 6.59 7.06
C LYS A 153 16.33 7.41 8.14
N LEU A 154 15.11 7.03 8.51
CA LEU A 154 14.35 7.68 9.59
C LEU A 154 15.07 7.55 10.93
N LYS A 155 15.54 6.35 11.30
CA LYS A 155 16.31 6.13 12.54
C LYS A 155 17.53 7.04 12.63
N ILE A 156 18.25 7.21 11.52
CA ILE A 156 19.42 8.11 11.45
C ILE A 156 19.00 9.58 11.66
N ILE A 157 17.89 10.01 11.06
CA ILE A 157 17.36 11.36 11.21
C ILE A 157 16.91 11.61 12.66
N GLU A 158 16.14 10.69 13.25
CA GLU A 158 15.67 10.77 14.63
C GLU A 158 16.85 10.91 15.60
N LYS A 159 17.87 10.06 15.45
CA LYS A 159 19.10 10.13 16.28
C LYS A 159 19.80 11.49 16.16
N ARG A 160 19.84 12.09 14.96
CA ARG A 160 20.44 13.42 14.74
C ARG A 160 19.63 14.55 15.36
N HIS A 161 18.31 14.38 15.50
CA HIS A 161 17.43 15.32 16.20
C HIS A 161 17.36 15.07 17.71
N GLY A 162 18.17 14.13 18.23
CA GLY A 162 18.15 13.77 19.65
C GLY A 162 16.87 13.06 20.09
N ILE A 163 16.05 12.55 19.16
CA ILE A 163 14.80 11.85 19.47
C ILE A 163 15.13 10.45 19.99
N THR A 164 14.71 10.16 21.23
CA THR A 164 14.91 8.87 21.88
C THR A 164 13.63 8.03 21.88
N GLU A 165 13.75 6.74 22.18
CA GLU A 165 12.59 5.86 22.37
C GLU A 165 11.71 6.28 23.56
N LYS A 166 12.25 7.03 24.53
CA LYS A 166 11.46 7.61 25.62
C LYS A 166 10.60 8.76 25.12
N ASP A 167 11.12 9.58 24.19
CA ASP A 167 10.39 10.72 23.64
C ASP A 167 9.18 10.25 22.82
N LYS A 168 9.35 9.18 22.03
CA LYS A 168 8.26 8.56 21.25
C LYS A 168 7.10 8.01 22.10
N LYS A 169 7.29 7.84 23.42
CA LYS A 169 6.28 7.37 24.37
C LYS A 169 5.61 8.52 25.13
N LYS A 170 6.13 9.74 25.04
CA LYS A 170 5.54 10.91 25.68
C LYS A 170 4.27 11.28 24.92
N SER A 171 3.23 11.65 25.67
CA SER A 171 2.06 12.28 25.08
C SER A 171 2.39 13.71 24.69
N ASP A 172 1.88 14.15 23.54
CA ASP A 172 1.89 15.56 23.17
C ASP A 172 1.15 16.42 24.21
N SER A 173 1.52 17.71 24.27
CA SER A 173 0.77 18.71 25.04
C SER A 173 -0.65 18.88 24.49
N ASN A 174 -1.50 19.63 25.20
CA ASN A 174 -2.86 19.91 24.75
C ASN A 174 -2.90 20.52 23.34
N VAL A 175 -1.96 21.42 23.03
CA VAL A 175 -1.83 22.02 21.70
C VAL A 175 -1.48 20.97 20.64
N GLY A 176 -0.56 20.06 20.94
CA GLY A 176 -0.23 18.96 20.04
C GLY A 176 -1.39 17.99 19.82
N LYS A 177 -2.17 17.69 20.86
CA LYS A 177 -3.38 16.86 20.75
C LYS A 177 -4.47 17.51 19.88
N GLU A 178 -4.72 18.81 20.04
CA GLU A 178 -5.64 19.55 19.15
C GLU A 178 -5.19 19.43 17.68
N LYS A 179 -3.89 19.55 17.41
CA LYS A 179 -3.34 19.35 16.06
C LYS A 179 -3.49 17.92 15.55
N GLN A 180 -3.39 16.91 16.40
CA GLN A 180 -3.67 15.53 16.03
C GLN A 180 -5.14 15.36 15.62
N GLU A 181 -6.07 15.95 16.37
CA GLU A 181 -7.50 15.92 16.06
C GLU A 181 -7.83 16.60 14.73
N ASP A 182 -7.22 17.76 14.44
CA ASP A 182 -7.32 18.46 13.16
C ASP A 182 -6.89 17.56 11.99
N ILE A 183 -5.76 16.85 12.14
CA ILE A 183 -5.21 15.96 11.10
C ILE A 183 -6.10 14.74 10.91
N LEU A 184 -6.66 14.19 11.99
CA LEU A 184 -7.53 13.02 11.93
C LEU A 184 -8.88 13.34 11.26
N GLN A 185 -9.25 14.62 11.13
CA GLN A 185 -10.53 15.07 10.57
C GLN A 185 -11.71 14.24 11.11
N ARG A 186 -11.71 13.97 12.42
CA ARG A 186 -12.78 13.17 13.04
C ARG A 186 -14.11 13.86 12.74
N PRO A 187 -15.07 13.19 12.08
CA PRO A 187 -16.39 13.76 11.89
C PRO A 187 -16.98 14.11 13.25
N ILE A 188 -17.64 15.27 13.35
CA ILE A 188 -18.33 15.75 14.57
C ILE A 188 -19.31 14.70 15.11
N ASN A 189 -19.77 13.77 14.27
CA ASN A 189 -20.67 12.68 14.64
C ASN A 189 -20.06 11.32 14.24
N LEU A 190 -19.27 10.72 15.15
CA LEU A 190 -18.74 9.36 14.97
C LEU A 190 -19.88 8.32 15.01
N PHE A 191 -20.85 8.47 15.92
CA PHE A 191 -21.82 7.42 16.23
C PHE A 191 -22.60 6.92 15.01
N GLY A 192 -23.12 7.82 14.16
CA GLY A 192 -23.93 7.42 13.00
C GLY A 192 -23.16 6.83 11.81
N ARG A 193 -21.81 6.89 11.78
CA ARG A 193 -21.02 6.41 10.63
C ARG A 193 -20.35 5.05 10.87
N TYR A 194 -20.23 4.63 12.13
CA TYR A 194 -19.63 3.35 12.52
C TYR A 194 -20.67 2.32 12.96
N GLU A 195 -21.97 2.65 12.87
CA GLU A 195 -23.08 1.74 13.19
C GLU A 195 -22.98 0.44 12.36
N ASP A 196 -22.51 0.54 11.11
CA ASP A 196 -22.32 -0.60 10.20
C ASP A 196 -20.92 -1.26 10.28
N LEU A 197 -20.04 -0.83 11.19
CA LEU A 197 -18.65 -1.32 11.31
C LEU A 197 -18.43 -2.29 12.48
N GLU A 198 -19.49 -2.96 12.92
CA GLU A 198 -19.48 -3.89 14.06
C GLU A 198 -18.41 -4.98 13.90
N GLY A 199 -18.18 -5.49 12.67
CA GLY A 199 -17.13 -6.48 12.41
C GLY A 199 -15.69 -5.97 12.68
N VAL A 200 -15.43 -4.70 12.40
CA VAL A 200 -14.12 -4.08 12.67
C VAL A 200 -13.93 -3.86 14.17
N LYS A 201 -14.99 -3.43 14.85
CA LYS A 201 -15.01 -3.23 16.30
C LYS A 201 -14.82 -4.55 17.04
N GLU A 202 -15.48 -5.61 16.61
CA GLU A 202 -15.37 -6.95 17.17
C GLU A 202 -13.97 -7.56 16.98
N TYR A 203 -13.33 -7.32 15.83
CA TYR A 203 -11.92 -7.71 15.63
C TYR A 203 -10.99 -6.99 16.61
N ILE A 204 -11.16 -5.67 16.78
CA ILE A 204 -10.29 -4.86 17.63
C ILE A 204 -10.46 -5.19 19.12
N LEU A 205 -11.71 -5.38 19.58
CA LEU A 205 -12.02 -5.60 20.99
C LEU A 205 -11.87 -7.07 21.42
N PHE A 206 -12.20 -8.02 20.53
CA PHE A 206 -12.33 -9.42 20.88
C PHE A 206 -11.48 -10.36 20.01
N GLY A 207 -10.71 -9.84 19.05
CA GLY A 207 -9.77 -10.63 18.25
C GLY A 207 -10.40 -11.54 17.19
N LYS A 208 -11.67 -11.32 16.81
CA LYS A 208 -12.42 -12.14 15.82
C LYS A 208 -12.00 -11.86 14.38
N GLU A 209 -11.91 -12.87 13.50
CA GLU A 209 -11.43 -12.64 12.12
C GLU A 209 -12.25 -11.59 11.35
N ILE A 210 -11.58 -10.53 10.90
CA ILE A 210 -12.21 -9.38 10.22
C ILE A 210 -12.89 -9.76 8.89
N LEU A 211 -12.45 -10.87 8.28
CA LEU A 211 -12.97 -11.36 7.00
C LEU A 211 -14.33 -12.04 7.13
N ASP A 212 -14.67 -12.59 8.31
CA ASP A 212 -15.98 -13.21 8.58
C ASP A 212 -17.13 -12.19 8.52
N PHE A 213 -16.82 -10.89 8.63
CA PHE A 213 -17.78 -9.80 8.60
C PHE A 213 -17.81 -9.05 7.27
N THR A 214 -16.96 -9.41 6.30
CA THR A 214 -16.94 -8.75 4.98
C THR A 214 -18.10 -9.26 4.13
N VAL A 215 -19.29 -8.69 4.33
CA VAL A 215 -20.41 -8.89 3.39
C VAL A 215 -20.04 -8.20 2.07
N VAL A 216 -20.10 -8.98 0.99
CA VAL A 216 -19.81 -8.59 -0.39
C VAL A 216 -20.21 -7.15 -0.69
N VAL A 217 -19.24 -6.31 -1.08
CA VAL A 217 -19.52 -4.97 -1.59
C VAL A 217 -20.13 -5.10 -2.98
N ASN A 218 -21.46 -5.24 -3.03
CA ASN A 218 -22.18 -5.07 -4.28
C ASN A 218 -22.01 -3.61 -4.72
N ARG A 219 -21.54 -3.40 -5.95
CA ARG A 219 -21.67 -2.10 -6.62
C ARG A 219 -23.16 -1.76 -6.60
N VAL A 220 -23.54 -0.74 -5.84
CA VAL A 220 -24.84 -0.09 -6.03
C VAL A 220 -24.81 0.49 -7.44
N GLY A 221 -25.53 -0.17 -8.36
CA GLY A 221 -25.86 0.40 -9.66
C GLY A 221 -26.65 1.68 -9.43
N LYS A 222 -26.34 2.71 -10.23
CA LYS A 222 -27.03 4.01 -10.19
C LYS A 222 -28.53 3.83 -10.47
N ILE A 223 -29.30 4.70 -9.81
CA ILE A 223 -30.69 5.10 -10.05
C ILE A 223 -30.99 5.19 -11.54
#